data_AF-A0A8D9RYA6-F1
#
_entry.id   AF-A0A8D9RYA6-F1
#
_cell.length_a   1.000
_cell.length_b   1.000
_cell.length_c   1.000
_cell.angle_alpha   90.00
_cell.angle_beta   90.00
_cell.angle_gamma   90.00
#
_symmetry.space_group_name_H-M   'P 1'
#
loop_
_entity.id
_entity.type
_entity.pdbx_description
1 polymer ?
#
loop_
_entity_poly.entity_id
_entity_poly.type
_entity_poly.pdbx_seq_one_letter_code
_entity_poly.pdbx_strand_id
1 'polypeptide(L)'
;NTVKKWDRIETYGAKLVENIVQATSRDLLAGAMRRLETAGNPVVMHIHDEAVIDAPTDRSLDTIVKIMTEVPDWADGLILNAAGFVGGFYKKD
;
A
#
# COMPACT_ATOMS: atom_id res chain seq x y z
N ASN A 1 -1.10 -30.86 -0.94
CA ASN A 1 -1.49 -30.64 0.47
C ASN A 1 -0.26 -30.61 1.37
N THR A 2 0.47 -29.50 1.35
CA THR A 2 1.55 -29.23 2.31
C THR A 2 0.92 -28.69 3.59
N VAL A 3 1.07 -29.43 4.68
CA VAL A 3 0.51 -29.11 5.99
C VAL A 3 1.12 -27.80 6.48
N LYS A 4 0.29 -26.80 6.83
CA LYS A 4 0.73 -25.61 7.58
C LYS A 4 1.11 -26.04 9.00
N LYS A 5 2.30 -26.60 9.17
CA LYS A 5 2.85 -26.96 10.48
C LYS A 5 3.84 -25.88 10.92
N TRP A 6 3.84 -25.55 12.20
CA TRP A 6 4.92 -24.75 12.80
C TRP A 6 6.19 -25.59 12.86
N ASP A 7 7.26 -25.11 12.26
CA ASP A 7 8.58 -25.75 12.31
C ASP A 7 9.68 -24.70 12.40
N ARG A 8 10.86 -25.10 12.85
CA ARG A 8 12.03 -24.24 12.74
C ARG A 8 12.42 -24.13 11.28
N ILE A 9 12.53 -22.90 10.82
CA ILE A 9 13.02 -22.56 9.49
C ILE A 9 14.41 -21.97 9.62
N GLU A 10 15.35 -22.39 8.79
CA GLU A 10 16.65 -21.74 8.72
C GLU A 10 16.49 -20.28 8.25
N THR A 11 17.34 -19.41 8.78
CA THR A 11 17.37 -17.99 8.44
C THR A 11 18.71 -17.63 7.82
N TYR A 12 18.68 -16.68 6.90
CA TYR A 12 19.86 -16.20 6.20
C TYR A 12 19.67 -14.73 5.83
N GLY A 13 20.77 -14.03 5.54
CA GLY A 13 20.77 -12.57 5.36
C GLY A 13 19.72 -12.07 4.37
N ALA A 14 19.63 -12.68 3.18
CA ALA A 14 18.67 -12.23 2.17
C ALA A 14 17.20 -12.41 2.58
N LYS A 15 16.88 -13.48 3.34
CA LYS A 15 15.53 -13.68 3.90
C LYS A 15 15.15 -12.59 4.91
N LEU A 16 16.10 -12.17 5.75
CA LEU A 16 15.87 -11.07 6.69
C LEU A 16 15.63 -9.76 5.95
N VAL A 17 16.47 -9.45 4.96
CA VAL A 17 16.33 -8.23 4.14
C VAL A 17 14.98 -8.21 3.43
N GLU A 18 14.60 -9.31 2.77
CA GLU A 18 13.29 -9.45 2.11
C GLU A 18 12.14 -9.17 3.08
N ASN A 19 12.14 -9.82 4.24
CA ASN A 19 11.07 -9.67 5.23
C ASN A 19 10.97 -8.24 5.77
N ILE A 20 12.11 -7.59 6.05
CA ILE A 20 12.15 -6.21 6.56
C ILE A 20 11.61 -5.24 5.51
N VAL A 21 12.04 -5.38 4.25
CA VAL A 21 11.59 -4.53 3.15
C VAL A 21 10.08 -4.71 2.93
N GLN A 22 9.60 -5.95 2.83
CA GLN A 22 8.17 -6.22 2.65
C GLN A 22 7.32 -5.71 3.82
N ALA A 23 7.79 -5.87 5.06
CA ALA A 23 7.09 -5.34 6.25
C ALA A 23 7.01 -3.81 6.21
N THR A 24 8.12 -3.14 5.89
CA THR A 24 8.17 -1.68 5.79
C THR A 24 7.24 -1.16 4.70
N SER A 25 7.26 -1.77 3.50
CA SER A 25 6.34 -1.42 2.42
C SER A 25 4.87 -1.62 2.82
N ARG A 26 4.57 -2.69 3.56
CA ARG A 26 3.21 -2.96 4.03
C ARG A 26 2.73 -1.92 5.05
N ASP A 27 3.59 -1.49 5.96
CA ASP A 27 3.25 -0.47 6.96
C ASP A 27 2.95 0.89 6.30
N LEU A 28 3.76 1.26 5.29
CA LEU A 28 3.54 2.48 4.49
C LEU A 28 2.18 2.44 3.77
N LEU A 29 1.89 1.34 3.06
CA LEU A 29 0.62 1.19 2.33
C LEU A 29 -0.58 1.16 3.30
N ALA A 30 -0.47 0.44 4.42
CA ALA A 30 -1.54 0.37 5.40
C ALA A 30 -1.83 1.75 6.02
N GLY A 31 -0.80 2.54 6.29
CA GLY A 31 -0.93 3.93 6.72
C GLY A 31 -1.64 4.79 5.68
N ALA A 32 -1.24 4.69 4.41
CA ALA A 32 -1.86 5.43 3.31
C ALA A 32 -3.34 5.07 3.12
N MET A 33 -3.68 3.78 3.13
CA MET A 33 -5.08 3.31 3.07
C MET A 33 -5.90 3.87 4.24
N ARG A 34 -5.36 3.89 5.46
CA ARG A 34 -6.05 4.50 6.63
C ARG A 34 -6.33 6.00 6.43
N ARG A 35 -5.40 6.73 5.83
CA ARG A 35 -5.59 8.15 5.51
C ARG A 35 -6.64 8.34 4.41
N LEU A 36 -6.66 7.47 3.39
CA LEU A 36 -7.69 7.47 2.36
C LEU A 36 -9.09 7.29 2.96
N GLU A 37 -9.26 6.30 3.83
CA GLU A 37 -10.51 6.02 4.56
C GLU A 37 -10.95 7.22 5.39
N THR A 38 -10.01 7.80 6.17
CA THR A 38 -10.30 8.96 7.03
C THR A 38 -10.69 10.20 6.22
N ALA A 39 -10.15 10.35 5.00
CA ALA A 39 -10.51 11.41 4.07
C ALA A 39 -11.83 11.15 3.31
N GLY A 40 -12.53 10.04 3.59
CA GLY A 40 -13.77 9.67 2.93
C GLY A 40 -13.59 9.06 1.54
N ASN A 41 -12.45 8.38 1.30
CA ASN A 41 -12.20 7.59 0.09
C ASN A 41 -12.12 6.10 0.49
N PRO A 42 -13.24 5.36 0.48
CA PRO A 42 -13.26 3.95 0.82
C PRO A 42 -12.37 3.12 -0.11
N VAL A 43 -11.44 2.35 0.45
CA VAL A 43 -10.57 1.43 -0.27
C VAL A 43 -11.33 0.11 -0.45
N VAL A 44 -11.72 -0.18 -1.69
CA VAL A 44 -12.50 -1.37 -2.02
C VAL A 44 -11.64 -2.61 -2.23
N MET A 45 -10.39 -2.43 -2.67
CA MET A 45 -9.39 -3.49 -2.77
C MET A 45 -7.97 -2.91 -2.84
N HIS A 46 -6.98 -3.75 -2.60
CA HIS A 46 -5.57 -3.40 -2.79
C HIS A 46 -4.82 -4.58 -3.41
N ILE A 47 -3.83 -4.30 -4.28
CA ILE A 47 -3.00 -5.30 -4.96
C ILE A 47 -1.56 -4.85 -4.88
N HIS A 48 -0.69 -5.64 -4.24
CA HIS A 48 0.68 -5.21 -3.95
C HIS A 48 0.67 -3.83 -3.25
N ASP A 49 1.19 -2.80 -3.90
CA ASP A 49 1.26 -1.40 -3.49
C ASP A 49 0.15 -0.50 -4.08
N GLU A 50 -0.76 -1.08 -4.88
CA GLU A 50 -1.90 -0.38 -5.46
C GLU A 50 -3.10 -0.40 -4.50
N ALA A 51 -3.76 0.75 -4.36
CA ALA A 51 -5.05 0.88 -3.68
C ALA A 51 -6.12 1.30 -4.70
N VAL A 52 -7.25 0.60 -4.69
CA VAL A 52 -8.42 0.93 -5.50
C VAL A 52 -9.48 1.52 -4.59
N ILE A 53 -9.96 2.71 -4.94
CA ILE A 53 -10.98 3.42 -4.19
C ILE A 53 -12.27 3.53 -5.01
N ASP A 54 -13.40 3.48 -4.33
CA ASP A 54 -14.68 3.93 -4.90
C ASP A 54 -14.90 5.38 -4.46
N ALA A 55 -14.80 6.31 -5.41
CA ALA A 55 -14.81 7.74 -5.16
C ALA A 55 -15.83 8.47 -6.04
N PRO A 56 -16.45 9.55 -5.53
CA PRO A 56 -17.30 10.42 -6.34
C PRO A 56 -16.54 11.00 -7.56
N THR A 57 -17.28 11.34 -8.62
CA THR A 57 -16.69 11.79 -9.90
C THR A 57 -16.00 13.15 -9.84
N ASP A 58 -16.23 13.93 -8.79
CA ASP A 58 -15.58 15.22 -8.53
C ASP A 58 -14.25 15.08 -7.76
N ARG A 59 -13.89 13.86 -7.36
CA ARG A 59 -12.65 13.61 -6.61
C ARG A 59 -11.44 13.70 -7.53
N SER A 60 -10.51 14.59 -7.19
CA SER A 60 -9.26 14.75 -7.93
C SER A 60 -8.28 13.60 -7.64
N LEU A 61 -7.74 13.01 -8.71
CA LEU A 61 -6.66 12.02 -8.63
C LEU A 61 -5.42 12.57 -7.90
N ASP A 62 -5.09 13.85 -8.10
CA ASP A 62 -3.93 14.49 -7.45
C ASP A 62 -4.08 14.50 -5.92
N THR A 63 -5.30 14.67 -5.42
CA THR A 63 -5.59 14.59 -3.98
C THR A 63 -5.32 13.19 -3.45
N ILE A 64 -5.68 12.15 -4.20
CA ILE A 64 -5.45 10.76 -3.82
C ILE A 64 -3.95 10.45 -3.83
N VAL A 65 -3.24 10.86 -4.88
CA VAL A 65 -1.78 10.73 -4.99
C VAL A 65 -1.08 11.44 -3.82
N LYS A 66 -1.54 12.62 -3.42
CA LYS A 66 -0.99 13.34 -2.26
C LYS A 66 -1.19 12.58 -0.95
N ILE A 67 -2.36 11.99 -0.73
CA ILE A 67 -2.62 11.18 0.48
C ILE A 67 -1.77 9.90 0.49
N MET A 68 -1.60 9.27 -0.68
CA MET A 68 -0.79 8.07 -0.84
C MET A 68 0.70 8.32 -0.62
N THR A 69 1.20 9.51 -0.97
CA THR A 69 2.62 9.89 -0.85
C THR A 69 2.98 10.58 0.46
N GLU A 70 2.03 10.72 1.40
CA GLU A 70 2.32 11.29 2.71
C GLU A 70 3.28 10.39 3.52
N VAL A 71 4.45 10.95 3.81
CA VAL A 71 5.53 10.28 4.55
C VAL A 71 5.21 10.31 6.04
N PRO A 72 5.12 9.15 6.73
CA PRO A 72 4.91 9.13 8.17
C PRO A 72 6.16 9.60 8.93
N ASP A 73 5.96 10.15 10.13
CA ASP A 73 7.05 10.72 10.96
C ASP A 73 8.24 9.77 11.18
N TRP A 74 7.98 8.47 11.29
CA TRP A 74 9.05 7.47 11.50
C TRP A 74 9.89 7.19 10.25
N ALA A 75 9.40 7.59 9.07
CA ALA A 75 10.05 7.41 7.77
C ALA A 75 10.54 8.75 7.19
N ASP A 76 10.79 9.75 8.04
CA ASP A 76 11.24 11.07 7.58
C ASP A 76 12.43 10.97 6.61
N GLY A 77 12.37 11.78 5.54
CA GLY A 77 13.32 11.74 4.43
C GLY A 77 13.11 10.62 3.40
N LEU A 78 12.16 9.70 3.59
CA LEU A 78 11.82 8.71 2.56
C LEU A 78 11.09 9.37 1.39
N ILE A 79 11.61 9.16 0.18
CA ILE A 79 10.98 9.66 -1.04
C ILE A 79 9.85 8.70 -1.45
N LEU A 80 8.60 9.08 -1.19
CA LEU A 80 7.41 8.35 -1.63
C LEU A 80 6.80 9.02 -2.86
N ASN A 81 6.51 8.21 -3.88
CA ASN A 81 5.81 8.63 -5.09
C ASN A 81 4.66 7.67 -5.38
N ALA A 82 3.60 8.17 -6.01
CA ALA A 82 2.48 7.37 -6.46
C ALA A 82 2.00 7.90 -7.82
N ALA A 83 1.50 6.99 -8.64
CA ALA A 83 0.80 7.28 -9.88
C ALA A 83 -0.53 6.51 -9.88
N GLY A 84 -1.47 6.96 -10.70
CA GLY A 84 -2.76 6.30 -10.81
C GLY A 84 -3.56 6.78 -12.01
N PHE A 85 -4.76 6.23 -12.17
CA PHE A 85 -5.71 6.64 -13.21
C PHE A 85 -7.13 6.62 -12.65
N VAL A 86 -8.06 7.26 -13.37
CA VAL A 86 -9.50 7.25 -13.06
C VAL A 86 -10.22 6.52 -14.18
N GLY A 87 -11.15 5.63 -13.82
CA GLY A 87 -11.95 4.89 -14.79
C GLY A 87 -13.19 4.27 -14.16
N GLY A 88 -14.19 3.96 -14.99
CA GLY A 88 -15.44 3.33 -14.52
C GLY A 88 -15.32 1.84 -14.17
N PHE A 89 -14.15 1.24 -14.38
CA PHE A 89 -13.83 -0.12 -13.99
C PHE A 89 -12.32 -0.28 -13.81
N TYR A 90 -11.94 -1.23 -12.96
CA TYR A 90 -10.55 -1.58 -12.74
C TYR A 90 -9.93 -2.13 -14.03
N LYS A 91 -8.77 -1.58 -14.40
CA LYS A 91 -7.91 -2.10 -15.46
C LYS A 91 -6.56 -2.36 -14.83
N LYS A 92 -6.07 -3.58 -15.01
CA LYS A 92 -4.71 -3.92 -14.65
C LYS A 92 -3.80 -3.47 -15.79
N ASP A 93 -2.86 -2.60 -15.48
CA ASP A 93 -1.70 -2.36 -16.36
C ASP A 93 -0.65 -3.47 -16.18
#